data_AF-A0A4V6E8N9-F1
#
_entry.id   AF-A0A4V6E8N9-F1
#
_cell.length_a   1.000
_cell.length_b   1.000
_cell.length_c   1.000
_cell.angle_alpha   90.00
_cell.angle_beta   90.00
_cell.angle_gamma   90.00
#
_symmetry.space_group_name_H-M   'P 1'
#
loop_
_entity.id
_entity.type
_entity.pdbx_description
1 polymer ?
#
loop_
_entity_poly.entity_id
_entity_poly.type
_entity_poly.pdbx_seq_one_letter_code
_entity_poly.pdbx_strand_id
1 'polypeptide(L)'
;MSAVGSSNPEYVVARVRARRGSLYGDEEYRKLTRMGPAEIARFMEESSYADEINALGSRHGGVDLIEYALNRNLASQFDAILDWSEGSLYGLIARYLRKFDAWNVKTVIRGVYTDADQSAVESDLIRAGEFDDRRIRRLLEADSIDAVVEVLEDTIYGDPLQAAYAEYEE
;
A
#
# COMPACT_ATOMS: atom_id res chain seq x y z
N MET A 1 1.31 -17.71 -31.41
CA MET A 1 2.39 -17.62 -30.41
C MET A 1 2.88 -16.18 -30.40
N SER A 2 2.13 -15.29 -29.76
CA SER A 2 2.41 -13.86 -29.79
C SER A 2 3.60 -13.55 -28.89
N ALA A 3 4.51 -12.71 -29.37
CA ALA A 3 5.69 -12.28 -28.65
C ALA A 3 5.33 -11.86 -27.23
N VAL A 4 5.88 -12.57 -26.23
CA VAL A 4 6.04 -12.02 -24.89
C VAL A 4 6.81 -10.72 -25.11
N GLY A 5 6.16 -9.57 -24.94
CA GLY A 5 6.79 -8.26 -25.10
C GLY A 5 8.13 -8.26 -24.38
N SER A 6 9.18 -7.77 -25.04
CA SER A 6 10.53 -7.78 -24.48
C SER A 6 10.51 -7.20 -23.08
N SER A 7 10.91 -8.01 -22.10
CA SER A 7 11.06 -7.56 -20.71
C SER A 7 12.25 -6.60 -20.62
N ASN A 8 12.23 -5.67 -19.65
CA ASN A 8 13.24 -4.61 -19.51
C ASN A 8 13.93 -4.55 -18.12
N PRO A 9 14.40 -5.67 -17.56
CA PRO A 9 14.89 -5.73 -16.18
C PRO A 9 16.11 -4.86 -15.91
N GLU A 10 17.02 -4.67 -16.86
CA GLU A 10 18.24 -3.86 -16.67
C GLU A 10 17.88 -2.40 -16.38
N TYR A 11 16.90 -1.84 -17.11
CA TYR A 11 16.42 -0.48 -16.94
C TYR A 11 15.73 -0.29 -15.59
N VAL A 12 14.80 -1.18 -15.25
CA VAL A 12 14.05 -1.12 -13.98
C VAL A 12 14.99 -1.29 -12.79
N VAL A 13 15.90 -2.27 -12.83
CA VAL A 13 16.88 -2.53 -11.75
C VAL A 13 17.81 -1.33 -11.55
N ALA A 14 18.25 -0.66 -12.63
CA ALA A 14 19.08 0.53 -12.51
C ALA A 14 18.34 1.67 -11.76
N ARG A 15 17.07 1.91 -12.09
CA ARG A 15 16.25 2.93 -11.41
C ARG A 15 15.97 2.57 -9.95
N VAL A 16 15.63 1.31 -9.67
CA VAL A 16 15.41 0.82 -8.30
C VAL A 16 16.68 0.96 -7.46
N ARG A 17 17.87 0.66 -8.02
CA ARG A 17 19.15 0.86 -7.33
C ARG A 17 19.44 2.34 -7.05
N ALA A 18 19.13 3.23 -7.98
CA ALA A 18 19.27 4.67 -7.75
C ALA A 18 18.38 5.14 -6.59
N ARG A 19 17.10 4.71 -6.56
CA ARG A 19 16.17 5.00 -5.45
C ARG A 19 16.61 4.37 -4.13
N ARG A 20 17.17 3.16 -4.15
CA ARG A 20 17.72 2.55 -2.94
C ARG A 20 18.83 3.41 -2.31
N GLY A 21 19.59 4.13 -3.13
CA GLY A 21 20.64 5.04 -2.66
C GLY A 21 20.12 6.26 -1.90
N SER A 22 18.84 6.62 -2.01
CA SER A 22 18.22 7.74 -1.27
C SER A 22 17.54 7.30 0.03
N LEU A 23 17.56 6.00 0.37
CA LEU A 23 17.06 5.53 1.65
C LEU A 23 17.97 6.01 2.79
N TYR A 24 17.38 6.22 3.97
CA TYR A 24 18.12 6.57 5.17
C TYR A 24 19.22 5.54 5.47
N GLY A 25 20.44 6.03 5.67
CA GLY A 25 21.59 5.24 6.07
C GLY A 25 21.74 5.16 7.59
N ASP A 26 22.84 4.55 8.03
CA ASP A 26 23.12 4.35 9.45
C ASP A 26 23.22 5.68 10.23
N GLU A 27 23.70 6.75 9.60
CA GLU A 27 23.82 8.04 10.27
C GLU A 27 22.46 8.67 10.54
N GLU A 28 21.58 8.67 9.54
CA GLU A 28 20.20 9.14 9.66
C GLU A 28 19.45 8.34 10.72
N TYR A 29 19.54 7.00 10.69
CA TYR A 29 18.90 6.16 11.71
C TYR A 29 19.40 6.44 13.13
N ARG A 30 20.70 6.72 13.33
CA ARG A 30 21.22 7.13 14.66
C ARG A 30 20.66 8.47 15.15
N LYS A 31 20.28 9.36 14.24
CA LYS A 31 19.60 10.63 14.58
C LYS A 31 18.15 10.33 14.96
N LEU A 32 17.44 9.57 14.11
CA LEU A 32 16.03 9.21 14.30
C LEU A 32 15.76 8.51 15.65
N THR A 33 16.66 7.63 16.12
CA THR A 33 16.47 6.93 17.42
C THR A 33 16.54 7.83 18.65
N ARG A 34 16.99 9.08 18.48
CA ARG A 34 17.08 10.09 19.57
C ARG A 34 15.99 11.15 19.46
N MET A 35 15.12 11.06 18.45
CA MET A 35 14.08 12.02 18.14
C MET A 35 12.72 11.52 18.61
N GLY A 36 11.86 12.45 19.03
CA GLY A 36 10.43 12.20 19.19
C GLY A 36 9.68 12.19 17.84
N PRO A 37 8.44 11.69 17.79
CA PRO A 37 7.68 11.59 16.54
C PRO A 37 7.54 12.92 15.77
N ALA A 38 7.30 14.05 16.46
CA ALA A 38 7.21 15.35 15.79
C ALA A 38 8.54 15.82 15.17
N GLU A 39 9.66 15.46 15.79
CA GLU A 39 11.01 15.76 15.26
C GLU A 39 11.33 14.86 14.06
N ILE A 40 10.93 13.58 14.11
CA ILE A 40 11.06 12.66 12.98
C ILE A 40 10.23 13.15 11.78
N ALA A 41 8.99 13.58 12.00
CA ALA A 41 8.14 14.12 10.93
C ALA A 41 8.80 15.35 10.29
N ARG A 42 9.34 16.28 11.08
CA ARG A 42 10.09 17.43 10.57
C ARG A 42 11.37 17.01 9.82
N PHE A 43 12.09 16.01 10.30
CA PHE A 43 13.25 15.47 9.60
C PHE A 43 12.86 14.90 8.23
N MET A 44 11.69 14.25 8.14
CA MET A 44 11.16 13.72 6.87
C MET A 44 10.76 14.82 5.88
N GLU A 45 10.40 16.04 6.32
CA GLU A 45 10.11 17.18 5.44
C GLU A 45 11.30 17.58 4.56
N GLU A 46 12.54 17.24 4.96
CA GLU A 46 13.76 17.55 4.23
C GLU A 46 14.25 16.38 3.33
N SER A 47 13.42 15.34 3.17
CA SER A 47 13.79 14.07 2.51
C SER A 47 12.93 13.76 1.29
N SER A 48 13.05 12.54 0.74
CA SER A 48 12.17 12.04 -0.34
C SER A 48 10.70 11.86 0.07
N TYR A 49 10.36 12.06 1.34
CA TYR A 49 9.00 11.96 1.88
C TYR A 49 8.31 13.33 2.05
N ALA A 50 8.96 14.43 1.64
CA ALA A 50 8.48 15.79 1.85
C ALA A 50 7.09 16.03 1.27
N ASP A 51 6.81 15.53 0.06
CA ASP A 51 5.54 15.72 -0.61
C ASP A 51 4.38 15.11 0.19
N GLU A 52 4.56 13.89 0.72
CA GLU A 52 3.53 13.23 1.51
C GLU A 52 3.36 13.87 2.90
N ILE A 53 4.46 14.25 3.56
CA ILE A 53 4.39 14.95 4.86
C ILE A 53 3.63 16.27 4.71
N ASN A 54 3.96 17.08 3.71
CA ASN A 54 3.29 18.37 3.47
C ASN A 54 1.81 18.19 3.13
N ALA A 55 1.46 17.16 2.37
CA ALA A 55 0.08 16.87 1.99
C ALA A 55 -0.79 16.37 3.16
N LEU A 56 -0.19 15.74 4.18
CA LEU A 56 -0.89 15.07 5.28
C LEU A 56 -0.78 15.83 6.62
N GLY A 57 0.22 16.68 6.81
CA GLY A 57 0.52 17.36 8.08
C GLY A 57 -0.55 18.34 8.58
N SER A 58 -1.53 18.69 7.74
CA SER A 58 -2.70 19.47 8.17
C SER A 58 -3.76 18.65 8.91
N ARG A 59 -3.78 17.33 8.69
CA ARG A 59 -4.79 16.40 9.23
C ARG A 59 -4.22 15.43 10.26
N HIS A 60 -2.93 15.14 10.17
CA HIS A 60 -2.27 14.15 11.02
C HIS A 60 -1.00 14.74 11.65
N GLY A 61 -0.60 14.19 12.79
CA GLY A 61 0.63 14.57 13.48
C GLY A 61 1.25 13.39 14.20
N GLY A 62 2.48 13.54 14.70
CA GLY A 62 3.15 12.49 15.46
C GLY A 62 3.38 11.23 14.64
N VAL A 63 3.07 10.07 15.23
CA VAL A 63 3.31 8.75 14.61
C VAL A 63 2.42 8.55 13.39
N ASP A 64 1.14 8.91 13.48
CA ASP A 64 0.17 8.74 12.40
C ASP A 64 0.62 9.46 11.11
N LEU A 65 1.12 10.69 11.23
CA LEU A 65 1.66 11.43 10.09
C LEU A 65 2.83 10.69 9.41
N ILE A 66 3.73 10.12 10.22
CA ILE A 66 4.88 9.36 9.71
C ILE A 66 4.38 8.12 8.97
N GLU A 67 3.49 7.34 9.58
CA GLU A 67 2.97 6.11 9.01
C GLU A 67 2.24 6.36 7.69
N TYR A 68 1.33 7.34 7.67
CA TYR A 68 0.58 7.66 6.45
C TYR A 68 1.46 8.22 5.35
N ALA A 69 2.46 9.04 5.69
CA ALA A 69 3.41 9.55 4.71
C ALA A 69 4.25 8.41 4.11
N LEU A 70 4.73 7.47 4.94
CA LEU A 70 5.48 6.30 4.47
C LEU A 70 4.62 5.39 3.59
N ASN A 71 3.37 5.10 3.99
CA ASN A 71 2.47 4.25 3.22
C ASN A 71 2.13 4.88 1.86
N ARG A 72 1.87 6.19 1.82
CA ARG A 72 1.57 6.91 0.59
C ARG A 72 2.78 6.99 -0.34
N ASN A 73 3.97 7.25 0.22
CA ASN A 73 5.20 7.28 -0.58
C ASN A 73 5.49 5.88 -1.14
N LEU A 74 5.35 4.83 -0.32
CA LEU A 74 5.56 3.45 -0.72
C LEU A 74 4.65 3.06 -1.91
N ALA A 75 3.37 3.40 -1.84
CA ALA A 75 2.42 3.22 -2.95
C ALA A 75 2.92 3.90 -4.24
N SER A 76 3.25 5.19 -4.17
CA SER A 76 3.79 5.98 -5.29
C SER A 76 5.09 5.37 -5.86
N GLN A 77 5.97 4.86 -5.01
CA GLN A 77 7.19 4.19 -5.46
C GLN A 77 6.88 2.92 -6.25
N PHE A 78 5.92 2.11 -5.80
CA PHE A 78 5.54 0.88 -6.47
C PHE A 78 4.80 1.11 -7.79
N ASP A 79 3.89 2.08 -7.84
CA ASP A 79 3.21 2.48 -9.08
C ASP A 79 4.25 2.88 -10.13
N ALA A 80 5.21 3.73 -9.76
CA ALA A 80 6.28 4.11 -10.66
C ALA A 80 7.13 2.92 -11.13
N ILE A 81 7.38 1.91 -10.28
CA ILE A 81 8.11 0.71 -10.69
C ILE A 81 7.29 -0.11 -11.69
N LEU A 82 5.99 -0.26 -11.48
CA LEU A 82 5.08 -0.92 -12.41
C LEU A 82 5.04 -0.19 -13.76
N ASP A 83 4.93 1.14 -13.74
CA ASP A 83 4.91 1.99 -14.94
C ASP A 83 6.16 1.83 -15.82
N TRP A 84 7.31 1.55 -15.20
CA TRP A 84 8.55 1.32 -15.93
C TRP A 84 8.72 -0.12 -16.39
N SER A 85 7.94 -1.05 -15.88
CA SER A 85 8.14 -2.48 -16.09
C SER A 85 7.38 -2.95 -17.33
N GLU A 86 8.08 -3.71 -18.18
CA GLU A 86 7.51 -4.22 -19.43
C GLU A 86 7.42 -5.75 -19.43
N GLY A 87 6.45 -6.28 -20.17
CA GLY A 87 6.34 -7.71 -20.44
C GLY A 87 6.22 -8.57 -19.18
N SER A 88 7.04 -9.62 -19.10
CA SER A 88 7.01 -10.58 -17.98
C SER A 88 7.43 -9.98 -16.64
N LEU A 89 8.25 -8.92 -16.64
CA LEU A 89 8.70 -8.26 -15.41
C LEU A 89 7.54 -7.58 -14.70
N TYR A 90 6.70 -6.85 -15.45
CA TYR A 90 5.47 -6.25 -14.92
C TYR A 90 4.64 -7.31 -14.19
N GLY A 91 4.39 -8.44 -14.85
CA GLY A 91 3.59 -9.52 -14.29
C GLY A 91 4.19 -10.14 -13.01
N LEU A 92 5.52 -10.20 -12.89
CA LEU A 92 6.19 -10.69 -11.68
C LEU A 92 6.07 -9.68 -10.52
N ILE A 93 6.25 -8.39 -10.81
CA ILE A 93 6.16 -7.33 -9.80
C ILE A 93 4.71 -7.18 -9.33
N ALA A 94 3.74 -7.12 -10.24
CA ALA A 94 2.32 -7.06 -9.89
C ALA A 94 1.92 -8.24 -8.97
N ARG A 95 2.34 -9.47 -9.29
CA ARG A 95 2.11 -10.64 -8.43
C ARG A 95 2.73 -10.50 -7.03
N TYR A 96 3.92 -9.92 -6.93
CA TYR A 96 4.55 -9.66 -5.64
C TYR A 96 3.76 -8.62 -4.83
N LEU A 97 3.26 -7.59 -5.49
CA LEU A 97 2.52 -6.48 -4.87
C LEU A 97 1.12 -6.86 -4.39
N ARG A 98 0.50 -7.94 -4.92
CA ARG A 98 -0.76 -8.50 -4.40
C ARG A 98 -0.78 -8.83 -2.91
N LYS A 99 0.39 -8.95 -2.27
CA LYS A 99 0.46 -9.07 -0.80
C LYS A 99 -0.18 -7.86 -0.10
N PHE A 100 -0.17 -6.68 -0.72
CA PHE A 100 -0.79 -5.47 -0.19
C PHE A 100 -2.30 -5.48 -0.37
N ASP A 101 -2.83 -6.05 -1.46
CA ASP A 101 -4.27 -6.30 -1.56
C ASP A 101 -4.73 -7.25 -0.46
N ALA A 102 -4.00 -8.34 -0.23
CA ALA A 102 -4.31 -9.26 0.86
C ALA A 102 -4.24 -8.61 2.25
N TRP A 103 -3.32 -7.66 2.45
CA TRP A 103 -3.27 -6.83 3.65
C TRP A 103 -4.52 -5.95 3.77
N ASN A 104 -4.87 -5.23 2.69
CA ASN A 104 -6.01 -4.33 2.64
C ASN A 104 -7.33 -5.07 2.89
N VAL A 105 -7.53 -6.25 2.30
CA VAL A 105 -8.69 -7.11 2.57
C VAL A 105 -8.80 -7.42 4.06
N LYS A 106 -7.70 -7.84 4.70
CA LYS A 106 -7.70 -8.13 6.15
C LYS A 106 -7.98 -6.89 6.99
N THR A 107 -7.44 -5.75 6.60
CA THR A 107 -7.67 -4.47 7.28
C THR A 107 -9.14 -4.06 7.19
N VAL A 108 -9.76 -4.17 6.01
CA VAL A 108 -11.18 -3.88 5.81
C VAL A 108 -12.07 -4.84 6.60
N ILE A 109 -11.85 -6.16 6.49
CA ILE A 109 -12.62 -7.16 7.24
C ILE A 109 -12.51 -6.89 8.75
N ARG A 110 -11.31 -6.58 9.26
CA ARG A 110 -11.13 -6.22 10.67
C ARG A 110 -11.92 -4.98 11.04
N GLY A 111 -11.84 -3.94 10.20
CA GLY A 111 -12.57 -2.69 10.40
C GLY A 111 -14.07 -2.91 10.54
N VAL A 112 -14.67 -3.66 9.60
CA VAL A 112 -16.08 -4.03 9.63
C VAL A 112 -16.42 -4.85 10.88
N TYR A 113 -15.62 -5.86 11.21
CA TYR A 113 -15.86 -6.71 12.38
C TYR A 113 -15.81 -5.94 13.71
N THR A 114 -14.99 -4.89 13.79
CA THR A 114 -14.84 -4.06 15.00
C THR A 114 -15.66 -2.76 15.00
N ASP A 115 -16.47 -2.52 13.96
CA ASP A 115 -17.21 -1.26 13.77
C ASP A 115 -16.30 -0.02 13.84
N ALA A 116 -15.15 -0.10 13.16
CA ALA A 116 -14.16 0.98 13.13
C ALA A 116 -14.56 2.08 12.15
N ASP A 117 -14.23 3.34 12.48
CA ASP A 117 -14.43 4.47 11.57
C ASP A 117 -13.75 4.24 10.21
N GLN A 118 -14.50 4.50 9.12
CA GLN A 118 -14.02 4.32 7.75
C GLN A 118 -12.68 5.03 7.49
N SER A 119 -12.50 6.24 8.05
CA SER A 119 -11.25 7.00 7.89
C SER A 119 -10.05 6.32 8.56
N ALA A 120 -10.26 5.60 9.67
CA ALA A 120 -9.20 4.86 10.34
C ALA A 120 -8.84 3.60 9.54
N VAL A 121 -9.84 2.91 8.97
CA VAL A 121 -9.59 1.78 8.07
C VAL A 121 -8.85 2.24 6.82
N GLU A 122 -9.28 3.33 6.18
CA GLU A 122 -8.67 3.90 4.98
C GLU A 122 -7.19 4.24 5.19
N SER A 123 -6.86 4.75 6.37
CA SER A 123 -5.52 5.20 6.70
C SER A 123 -4.51 4.06 6.85
N ASP A 124 -5.00 2.86 7.17
CA ASP A 124 -4.20 1.65 7.33
C ASP A 124 -4.05 0.84 6.02
N LEU A 125 -4.70 1.29 4.94
CA LEU A 125 -4.58 0.67 3.63
C LEU A 125 -3.26 1.05 2.95
N ILE A 126 -2.68 0.08 2.24
CA ILE A 126 -1.50 0.27 1.39
C ILE A 126 -1.95 0.14 -0.07
N ARG A 127 -2.07 1.28 -0.76
CA ARG A 127 -2.53 1.36 -2.16
C ARG A 127 -1.44 1.00 -3.17
N ALA A 128 -0.87 -0.19 -3.02
CA ALA A 128 0.25 -0.66 -3.82
C ALA A 128 -0.06 -1.94 -4.63
N GLY A 129 -1.23 -2.53 -4.44
CA GLY A 129 -1.65 -3.75 -5.11
C GLY A 129 -2.43 -3.49 -6.39
N GLU A 130 -3.23 -4.46 -6.80
CA GLU A 130 -4.04 -4.44 -8.02
C GLU A 130 -5.41 -3.75 -7.83
N PHE A 131 -5.80 -3.42 -6.60
CA PHE A 131 -7.08 -2.75 -6.34
C PHE A 131 -7.04 -1.27 -6.75
N ASP A 132 -7.91 -0.90 -7.68
CA ASP A 132 -8.10 0.50 -8.08
C ASP A 132 -8.86 1.32 -7.02
N ASP A 133 -8.84 2.65 -7.17
CA ASP A 133 -9.52 3.57 -6.26
C ASP A 133 -11.04 3.33 -6.19
N ARG A 134 -11.65 2.74 -7.22
CA ARG A 134 -13.08 2.42 -7.20
C ARG A 134 -13.35 1.22 -6.30
N ARG A 135 -12.56 0.16 -6.40
CA ARG A 135 -12.66 -1.01 -5.55
C ARG A 135 -12.34 -0.66 -4.10
N ILE A 136 -11.28 0.12 -3.86
CA ILE A 136 -10.95 0.58 -2.50
C ILE A 136 -12.11 1.35 -1.87
N ARG A 137 -12.76 2.26 -2.60
CA ARG A 137 -13.94 2.97 -2.09
C ARG A 137 -15.09 2.03 -1.76
N ARG A 138 -15.41 1.08 -2.66
CA ARG A 138 -16.46 0.07 -2.39
C ARG A 138 -16.14 -0.78 -1.17
N LEU A 139 -14.89 -1.16 -0.96
CA LEU A 139 -14.46 -1.90 0.22
C LEU A 139 -14.61 -1.09 1.50
N LEU A 140 -14.29 0.21 1.46
CA LEU A 140 -14.44 1.10 2.61
C LEU A 140 -15.91 1.43 2.92
N GLU A 141 -16.79 1.36 1.93
CA GLU A 141 -18.23 1.59 2.07
C GLU A 141 -19.01 0.33 2.48
N ALA A 142 -18.36 -0.84 2.53
CA ALA A 142 -18.99 -2.09 2.92
C ALA A 142 -19.32 -2.09 4.42
N ASP A 143 -20.57 -2.39 4.76
CA ASP A 143 -21.12 -2.40 6.11
C ASP A 143 -21.24 -3.81 6.72
N SER A 144 -20.85 -4.83 5.97
CA SER A 144 -20.84 -6.23 6.41
C SER A 144 -19.72 -7.02 5.75
N ILE A 145 -19.34 -8.15 6.38
CA ILE A 145 -18.33 -9.05 5.81
C ILE A 145 -18.82 -9.63 4.48
N ASP A 146 -20.12 -9.95 4.36
CA ASP A 146 -20.75 -10.41 3.12
C ASP A 146 -20.55 -9.39 1.98
N ALA A 147 -20.84 -8.10 2.23
CA ALA A 147 -20.60 -7.03 1.26
C ALA A 147 -19.11 -6.92 0.86
N VAL A 148 -18.18 -7.16 1.78
CA VAL A 148 -16.74 -7.22 1.45
C VAL A 148 -16.44 -8.40 0.51
N VAL A 149 -17.03 -9.57 0.75
CA VAL A 149 -16.89 -10.75 -0.13
C VAL A 149 -17.46 -10.46 -1.52
N GLU A 150 -18.65 -9.86 -1.61
CA GLU A 150 -19.28 -9.47 -2.89
C GLU A 150 -18.40 -8.51 -3.70
N VAL A 151 -17.76 -7.52 -3.05
CA VAL A 151 -16.86 -6.57 -3.73
C VAL A 151 -15.64 -7.25 -4.34
N LEU A 152 -15.25 -8.42 -3.82
CA LEU A 152 -14.06 -9.17 -4.18
C LEU A 152 -14.35 -10.43 -5.02
N GLU A 153 -15.61 -10.68 -5.37
CA GLU A 153 -16.05 -11.90 -6.06
C GLU A 153 -15.28 -12.19 -7.36
N ASP A 154 -14.93 -11.15 -8.11
CA ASP A 154 -14.27 -11.22 -9.42
C ASP A 154 -12.74 -11.29 -9.30
N THR A 155 -12.22 -11.38 -8.08
CA THR A 155 -10.79 -11.40 -7.79
C THR A 155 -10.32 -12.78 -7.36
N ILE A 156 -9.00 -12.94 -7.20
CA ILE A 156 -8.42 -14.15 -6.63
C ILE A 156 -8.85 -14.41 -5.17
N TYR A 157 -9.46 -13.42 -4.51
CA TYR A 157 -9.93 -13.50 -3.14
C TYR A 157 -11.38 -13.98 -3.04
N GLY A 158 -12.17 -13.94 -4.12
CA GLY A 158 -13.60 -14.28 -4.12
C GLY A 158 -13.88 -15.69 -3.59
N ASP A 159 -13.49 -16.73 -4.34
CA ASP A 159 -13.77 -18.12 -3.94
C ASP A 159 -13.26 -18.47 -2.53
N PRO A 160 -12.01 -18.12 -2.14
CA PRO A 160 -11.52 -18.41 -0.79
C PRO A 160 -12.29 -17.67 0.31
N LEU A 161 -12.68 -16.40 0.08
CA LEU A 161 -13.44 -15.64 1.06
C LEU A 161 -14.88 -16.15 1.17
N GLN A 162 -15.51 -16.53 0.06
CA GLN A 162 -16.86 -17.11 0.07
C GLN A 162 -16.89 -18.42 0.87
N ALA A 163 -15.90 -19.29 0.67
CA ALA A 163 -15.77 -20.53 1.42
C ALA A 163 -15.57 -20.27 2.92
N ALA A 164 -14.67 -19.34 3.27
CA ALA A 164 -14.41 -18.99 4.66
C ALA A 164 -15.59 -18.28 5.33
N TYR A 165 -16.36 -17.48 4.58
CA TYR A 165 -17.55 -16.79 5.09
C TYR A 165 -18.66 -17.77 5.47
N ALA A 166 -18.85 -18.83 4.67
CA ALA A 166 -19.80 -19.90 5.01
C ALA A 166 -19.46 -20.59 6.34
N GLU A 167 -18.16 -20.81 6.62
CA GLU A 167 -17.71 -21.36 7.91
C GLU A 167 -17.87 -20.36 9.08
N TYR A 168 -17.78 -19.06 8.81
CA TYR A 168 -17.93 -18.01 9.83
C TYR A 168 -19.37 -17.81 10.30
N GLU A 169 -20.35 -18.03 9.43
CA GLU A 169 -21.78 -17.92 9.75
C GLU A 169 -22.37 -19.16 10.46
N GLU A 170 -21.63 -20.28 10.53
CA GLU A 170 -21.99 -21.49 11.29
C GLU A 170 -21.67 -21.36 12.79
#